data_AF-A0A964QPA5-F1
#
_entry.id   AF-A0A964QPA5-F1
#
_cell.length_a   1.000
_cell.length_b   1.000
_cell.length_c   1.000
_cell.angle_alpha   90.00
_cell.angle_beta   90.00
_cell.angle_gamma   90.00
#
_symmetry.space_group_name_H-M   'P 1'
#
loop_
_entity.id
_entity.type
_entity.pdbx_description
1 polymer ?
#
loop_
_entity_poly.entity_id
_entity_poly.type
_entity_poly.pdbx_seq_one_letter_code
_entity_poly.pdbx_strand_id
1 'polypeptide(L)'
;MLILDENYPESQVLRLRDWGIHVRVIGVELAQSGIKDDNLLPHLHRLSRPTLLTRDQDFFRAGLSHAKYCLVWLNVAEIRAAFFTRRFLSHPLFDTQAKRMGKVARVHPRGVHFWQLGERTLQATRWRDE
;
A
#
# COMPACT_ATOMS: atom_id res chain seq x y z
N MET A 1 -1.30 2.03 -10.57
CA MET A 1 -2.55 1.39 -10.10
C MET A 1 -2.50 1.22 -8.59
N LEU A 2 -3.59 1.54 -7.89
CA LEU A 2 -3.75 1.32 -6.45
C LEU A 2 -4.69 0.14 -6.24
N ILE A 3 -4.29 -0.80 -5.40
CA ILE A 3 -5.06 -2.00 -5.06
C ILE A 3 -5.30 -1.99 -3.56
N LEU A 4 -6.54 -2.19 -3.15
CA LEU A 4 -6.92 -2.39 -1.77
C LEU A 4 -7.14 -3.88 -1.52
N ASP A 5 -6.64 -4.33 -0.40
CA ASP A 5 -6.93 -5.65 0.14
C ASP A 5 -8.42 -5.83 0.45
N GLU A 6 -8.89 -7.07 0.54
CA GLU A 6 -10.30 -7.40 0.79
C GLU A 6 -10.80 -6.87 2.14
N ASN A 7 -9.89 -6.79 3.12
CA ASN A 7 -10.18 -6.33 4.49
C ASN A 7 -10.15 -4.78 4.63
N TYR A 8 -10.14 -4.06 3.51
CA TYR A 8 -10.22 -2.60 3.52
C TYR A 8 -11.67 -2.14 3.77
N PRO A 9 -11.95 -1.33 4.81
CA PRO A 9 -13.33 -0.99 5.16
C PRO A 9 -14.05 -0.25 4.03
N GLU A 10 -15.26 -0.70 3.67
CA GLU A 10 -16.05 -0.13 2.56
C GLU A 10 -16.25 1.38 2.69
N SER A 11 -16.59 1.86 3.90
CA SER A 11 -16.75 3.30 4.18
C SER A 11 -15.49 4.12 3.87
N GLN A 12 -14.31 3.52 4.00
CA GLN A 12 -13.03 4.14 3.67
C GLN A 12 -12.74 4.06 2.18
N VAL A 13 -13.16 2.98 1.49
CA VAL A 13 -13.09 2.89 0.03
C VAL A 13 -13.92 4.00 -0.62
N LEU A 14 -15.16 4.19 -0.16
CA LEU A 14 -16.04 5.28 -0.63
C LEU A 14 -15.39 6.64 -0.42
N ARG A 15 -14.84 6.89 0.78
CA ARG A 15 -14.12 8.13 1.09
C ARG A 15 -12.92 8.38 0.16
N LEU A 16 -12.17 7.34 -0.24
CA LEU A 16 -11.09 7.49 -1.21
C LEU A 16 -11.62 7.90 -2.59
N ARG A 17 -12.73 7.30 -3.03
CA ARG A 17 -13.38 7.61 -4.31
C ARG A 17 -13.93 9.03 -4.33
N ASP A 18 -14.53 9.49 -3.24
CA ASP A 18 -15.03 10.87 -3.08
C ASP A 18 -13.89 11.89 -3.19
N TRP A 19 -12.67 11.52 -2.76
CA TRP A 19 -11.46 12.33 -2.94
C TRP A 19 -10.82 12.20 -4.33
N GLY A 20 -11.45 11.50 -5.27
CA GLY A 20 -10.91 11.26 -6.61
C GLY A 20 -9.75 10.26 -6.65
N ILE A 21 -9.53 9.48 -5.60
CA ILE A 21 -8.47 8.47 -5.55
C ILE A 21 -9.01 7.16 -6.13
N HIS A 22 -8.64 6.85 -7.37
CA HIS A 22 -9.03 5.62 -8.04
C HIS A 22 -8.32 4.40 -7.46
N VAL A 23 -9.10 3.48 -6.91
CA VAL A 23 -8.65 2.24 -6.26
C VAL A 23 -9.41 1.05 -6.80
N ARG A 24 -8.76 -0.12 -6.80
CA ARG A 24 -9.40 -1.42 -7.10
C ARG A 24 -9.37 -2.31 -5.87
N VAL A 25 -10.49 -2.93 -5.51
CA VAL A 25 -10.56 -3.83 -4.34
C VAL A 25 -10.38 -5.28 -4.79
N ILE A 26 -9.50 -6.03 -4.11
CA ILE A 26 -9.34 -7.48 -4.30
C ILE A 26 -10.67 -8.19 -3.97
N GLY A 27 -10.97 -9.28 -4.68
CA GLY A 27 -12.22 -10.03 -4.50
C GLY A 27 -13.45 -9.39 -5.15
N VAL A 28 -13.55 -8.06 -5.19
CA VAL A 28 -14.70 -7.34 -5.79
C VAL A 28 -14.43 -6.96 -7.25
N GLU A 29 -13.33 -6.26 -7.52
CA GLU A 29 -13.08 -5.61 -8.82
C GLU A 29 -11.92 -6.21 -9.61
N LEU A 30 -11.13 -7.05 -8.94
CA LEU A 30 -10.04 -7.81 -9.57
C LEU A 30 -10.43 -9.27 -9.85
N ALA A 31 -11.70 -9.64 -9.67
CA ALA A 31 -12.29 -10.95 -9.98
C ALA A 31 -11.34 -12.13 -9.68
N GLN A 32 -11.08 -12.36 -8.39
CA GLN A 32 -10.32 -13.52 -7.92
C GLN A 32 -10.84 -13.93 -6.54
N SER A 33 -11.99 -14.61 -6.54
CA SER A 33 -12.39 -15.44 -5.41
C SER A 33 -11.35 -16.56 -5.26
N GLY A 34 -10.57 -16.55 -4.19
CA GLY A 34 -9.67 -17.66 -3.83
C GLY A 34 -8.17 -17.50 -4.08
N ILE A 35 -7.63 -16.28 -4.27
CA ILE A 35 -6.20 -16.07 -4.00
C ILE A 35 -6.01 -16.25 -2.50
N LYS A 36 -5.55 -17.43 -2.08
CA LYS A 36 -4.86 -17.60 -0.81
C LYS A 36 -3.63 -16.69 -0.81
N ASP A 37 -3.28 -16.14 0.35
CA ASP A 37 -2.15 -15.21 0.55
C ASP A 37 -0.87 -15.62 -0.20
N ASP A 38 -0.62 -16.93 -0.31
CA ASP A 38 0.52 -17.53 -1.01
C ASP A 38 0.66 -17.13 -2.50
N ASN A 39 -0.43 -16.74 -3.17
CA ASN A 39 -0.41 -16.40 -4.60
C ASN A 39 -0.46 -14.89 -4.89
N LEU A 40 -0.60 -14.03 -3.87
CA LEU A 40 -0.78 -12.60 -4.10
C LEU A 40 0.44 -11.95 -4.76
N LEU A 41 1.65 -12.24 -4.27
CA LEU A 41 2.90 -11.65 -4.79
C LEU A 41 3.18 -12.02 -6.26
N PRO A 42 3.08 -13.30 -6.68
CA PRO A 42 3.15 -13.67 -8.10
C PRO A 42 2.14 -12.93 -8.98
N HIS A 43 0.94 -12.64 -8.48
CA HIS A 43 -0.05 -11.86 -9.24
C HIS A 43 0.35 -10.41 -9.39
N LEU A 44 0.87 -9.77 -8.33
CA LEU A 44 1.38 -8.40 -8.40
C LEU A 44 2.48 -8.25 -9.47
N HIS A 45 3.29 -9.28 -9.74
CA HIS A 45 4.31 -9.25 -10.80
C HIS A 45 3.75 -9.11 -12.22
N ARG A 46 2.50 -9.50 -12.45
CA ARG A 46 1.82 -9.44 -13.76
C ARG A 46 1.11 -8.10 -13.98
N LEU A 47 0.86 -7.35 -12.91
CA LEU A 47 0.20 -6.06 -12.97
C LEU A 47 1.22 -4.95 -13.28
N SER A 48 0.77 -3.90 -13.97
CA SER A 48 1.63 -2.77 -14.29
C SER A 48 1.85 -1.88 -13.06
N ARG A 49 2.94 -2.15 -12.35
CA ARG A 49 3.48 -1.32 -11.25
C ARG A 49 2.45 -1.06 -10.13
N PRO A 50 1.81 -2.10 -9.56
CA PRO A 50 0.77 -1.90 -8.55
C PRO A 50 1.34 -1.37 -7.23
N THR A 51 0.51 -0.65 -6.49
CA THR A 51 0.70 -0.39 -5.05
C THR A 51 -0.43 -1.10 -4.32
N LEU A 52 -0.09 -2.14 -3.55
CA LEU A 52 -1.04 -2.84 -2.69
C LEU A 52 -1.11 -2.14 -1.34
N LEU A 53 -2.31 -1.81 -0.89
CA LEU A 53 -2.60 -1.34 0.46
C LEU A 53 -3.34 -2.44 1.22
N THR A 54 -2.70 -2.95 2.26
CA THR A 54 -3.20 -4.03 3.11
C THR A 54 -3.14 -3.62 4.58
N ARG A 55 -3.87 -4.35 5.41
CA ARG A 55 -3.82 -4.25 6.87
C ARG A 55 -3.06 -5.39 7.52
N ASP A 56 -2.64 -6.37 6.73
CA ASP A 56 -1.81 -7.47 7.18
C ASP A 56 -0.35 -7.02 7.36
N GLN A 57 0.18 -7.32 8.55
CA GLN A 57 1.54 -6.97 8.94
C GLN A 57 2.60 -7.87 8.31
N ASP A 58 2.23 -9.08 7.86
CA ASP A 58 3.17 -10.07 7.34
C ASP A 58 3.80 -9.63 6.00
N PHE A 59 3.17 -8.64 5.33
CA PHE A 59 3.74 -7.98 4.16
C PHE A 59 4.87 -7.00 4.47
N PHE A 60 5.10 -6.62 5.75
CA PHE A 60 6.17 -5.69 6.12
C PHE A 60 7.53 -6.39 6.35
N ARG A 61 8.07 -6.99 5.27
CA ARG A 61 9.32 -7.75 5.30
C ARG A 61 10.29 -7.23 4.23
N ALA A 62 11.56 -7.05 4.60
CA ALA A 62 12.59 -6.54 3.68
C ALA A 62 12.69 -7.37 2.39
N GLY A 63 12.63 -8.71 2.52
CA GLY A 63 12.70 -9.65 1.40
C GLY A 63 11.53 -9.61 0.42
N LEU A 64 10.45 -8.86 0.73
CA LEU A 64 9.34 -8.63 -0.19
C LEU A 64 9.51 -7.35 -1.02
N SER A 65 10.64 -6.65 -0.91
CA SER A 65 10.91 -5.49 -1.78
C SER A 65 11.14 -5.94 -3.21
N HIS A 66 10.39 -5.40 -4.17
CA HIS A 66 10.49 -5.81 -5.57
C HIS A 66 10.25 -4.65 -6.54
N ALA A 67 11.05 -4.57 -7.60
CA ALA A 67 11.04 -3.43 -8.54
C ALA A 67 9.70 -3.23 -9.28
N LYS A 68 8.87 -4.28 -9.38
CA LYS A 68 7.60 -4.23 -10.08
C LYS A 68 6.42 -3.77 -9.24
N TYR A 69 6.54 -3.62 -7.92
CA TYR A 69 5.40 -3.21 -7.10
C TYR A 69 5.82 -2.40 -5.87
N CYS A 70 4.82 -1.93 -5.13
CA CYS A 70 4.95 -1.40 -3.79
C CYS A 70 3.94 -2.10 -2.87
N LEU A 71 4.37 -2.46 -1.67
CA LEU A 71 3.50 -3.01 -0.62
C LEU A 71 3.37 -1.96 0.49
N VAL A 72 2.16 -1.74 0.96
CA VAL A 72 1.86 -0.75 2.00
C VAL A 72 1.00 -1.42 3.06
N TRP A 73 1.61 -1.66 4.22
CA TRP A 73 0.89 -2.02 5.43
C TRP A 73 0.38 -0.77 6.13
N LEU A 74 -0.95 -0.64 6.25
CA LEU A 74 -1.64 0.41 6.96
C LEU A 74 -1.79 0.04 8.44
N ASN A 75 -0.75 0.34 9.23
CA ASN A 75 -0.76 0.18 10.69
C ASN A 75 -1.45 1.38 11.37
N VAL A 76 -2.75 1.52 11.10
CA VAL A 76 -3.62 2.58 11.61
C VAL A 76 -5.00 2.00 11.92
N ALA A 77 -5.78 2.71 12.74
CA ALA A 77 -7.17 2.35 12.99
C ALA A 77 -7.97 2.36 11.68
N GLU A 78 -8.92 1.42 11.54
CA GLU A 78 -9.67 1.19 10.30
C GLU A 78 -10.35 2.46 9.79
N ILE A 79 -10.97 3.20 10.71
CA ILE A 79 -11.68 4.45 10.43
C ILE A 79 -10.79 5.57 9.88
N ARG A 80 -9.46 5.40 9.95
CA ARG A 80 -8.45 6.34 9.44
C ARG A 80 -7.71 5.82 8.20
N ALA A 81 -8.06 4.65 7.67
CA ALA A 81 -7.34 4.03 6.56
C ALA A 81 -7.30 4.94 5.31
N ALA A 82 -8.42 5.56 4.94
CA ALA A 82 -8.47 6.46 3.78
C ALA A 82 -7.57 7.68 3.99
N PHE A 83 -7.65 8.31 5.17
CA PHE A 83 -6.85 9.48 5.52
C PHE A 83 -5.34 9.19 5.37
N PHE A 84 -4.87 8.09 5.95
CA PHE A 84 -3.46 7.72 5.88
C PHE A 84 -3.03 7.23 4.49
N THR A 85 -3.95 6.62 3.73
CA THR A 85 -3.72 6.30 2.31
C THR A 85 -3.46 7.58 1.51
N ARG A 86 -4.34 8.58 1.64
CA ARG A 86 -4.16 9.88 0.97
C ARG A 86 -2.86 10.57 1.42
N ARG A 87 -2.58 10.58 2.73
CA ARG A 87 -1.37 11.20 3.29
C ARG A 87 -0.10 10.52 2.76
N PHE A 88 -0.09 9.19 2.66
CA PHE A 88 0.99 8.43 2.03
C PHE A 88 1.17 8.78 0.56
N LEU A 89 0.07 8.83 -0.21
CA LEU A 89 0.09 9.19 -1.63
C LEU A 89 0.43 10.66 -1.90
N SER A 90 0.46 11.51 -0.88
CA SER A 90 0.88 12.90 -0.97
C SER A 90 2.31 13.12 -0.43
N HIS A 91 2.93 12.08 0.13
CA HIS A 91 4.25 12.19 0.73
C HIS A 91 5.34 12.26 -0.36
N PRO A 92 6.33 13.17 -0.29
CA PRO A 92 7.31 13.40 -1.37
C PRO A 92 8.11 12.17 -1.82
N LEU A 93 8.30 11.20 -0.90
CA LEU A 93 8.98 9.93 -1.18
C LEU A 93 8.08 8.87 -1.83
N PHE A 94 6.79 9.13 -1.98
CA PHE A 94 5.76 8.16 -2.39
C PHE A 94 4.68 8.75 -3.31
N ASP A 95 4.73 10.04 -3.64
CA ASP A 95 3.68 10.76 -4.39
C ASP A 95 3.49 10.23 -5.82
N THR A 96 4.57 9.84 -6.49
CA THR A 96 4.51 9.22 -7.81
C THR A 96 4.60 7.70 -7.75
N GLN A 97 4.01 7.03 -8.74
CA GLN A 97 4.13 5.58 -8.89
C GLN A 97 5.61 5.15 -8.97
N ALA A 98 6.45 5.93 -9.66
CA ALA A 98 7.87 5.64 -9.78
C ALA A 98 8.59 5.62 -8.43
N LYS A 99 8.33 6.60 -7.56
CA LYS A 99 8.95 6.68 -6.23
C LYS A 99 8.44 5.60 -5.26
N ARG A 100 7.29 5.00 -5.53
CA ARG A 100 6.74 3.88 -4.72
C ARG A 100 7.39 2.54 -5.05
N MET A 101 7.77 2.30 -6.31
CA MET A 101 8.26 0.98 -6.73
C MET A 101 9.49 0.53 -5.94
N GLY A 102 9.58 -0.77 -5.66
CA GLY A 102 10.68 -1.34 -4.90
C GLY A 102 10.60 -1.10 -3.40
N LYS A 103 9.49 -0.57 -2.88
CA LYS A 103 9.33 -0.28 -1.45
C LYS A 103 8.27 -1.14 -0.78
N VAL A 104 8.57 -1.52 0.46
CA VAL A 104 7.65 -2.13 1.41
C VAL A 104 7.50 -1.18 2.58
N ALA A 105 6.34 -0.54 2.69
CA ALA A 105 6.10 0.55 3.64
C ALA A 105 5.14 0.13 4.75
N ARG A 106 5.45 0.54 5.97
CA ARG A 106 4.54 0.58 7.12
C ARG A 106 4.13 2.02 7.34
N VAL A 107 2.86 2.30 7.13
CA VAL A 107 2.23 3.59 7.41
C VAL A 107 1.65 3.57 8.82
N HIS A 108 1.97 4.57 9.63
CA HIS A 108 1.50 4.68 11.01
C HIS A 108 1.36 6.15 11.44
N PRO A 109 0.78 6.47 12.61
CA PRO A 109 0.44 7.86 12.96
C PRO A 109 1.61 8.84 12.99
N ARG A 110 2.85 8.39 13.23
CA ARG A 110 4.04 9.25 13.31
C ARG A 110 4.79 9.40 11.97
N GLY A 111 4.50 8.58 10.97
CA GLY A 111 5.20 8.62 9.70
C GLY A 111 5.11 7.32 8.90
N VAL A 112 6.16 7.08 8.12
CA VAL A 112 6.34 5.87 7.32
C VAL A 112 7.70 5.26 7.64
N HIS A 113 7.71 4.00 8.04
CA HIS A 113 8.90 3.16 8.00
C HIS A 113 8.88 2.36 6.71
N PHE A 114 10.00 2.18 6.03
CA PHE A 114 10.01 1.43 4.78
C PHE A 114 11.33 0.73 4.50
N TRP A 115 11.22 -0.45 3.90
CA TRP A 115 12.31 -1.11 3.20
C TRP A 115 12.33 -0.64 1.75
N GLN A 116 13.53 -0.62 1.16
CA GLN A 116 13.74 -0.28 -0.23
C GLN A 116 14.65 -1.33 -0.87
N LEU A 117 14.32 -1.74 -2.09
CA LEU A 117 15.12 -2.69 -2.86
C LEU A 117 16.57 -2.19 -2.97
N GLY A 118 17.52 -3.05 -2.61
CA GLY A 118 18.95 -2.75 -2.59
C GLY A 118 19.46 -2.17 -1.27
N GLU A 119 18.56 -1.68 -0.40
CA GLU A 119 18.91 -1.13 0.90
C GLU A 119 18.81 -2.20 1.98
N ARG A 120 19.81 -2.25 2.86
CA ARG A 120 19.88 -3.22 3.97
C ARG A 120 19.30 -2.68 5.27
N THR A 121 19.09 -1.37 5.37
CA THR A 121 18.64 -0.69 6.58
C THR A 121 17.20 -0.25 6.45
N LEU A 122 16.47 -0.31 7.57
CA LEU A 122 15.12 0.23 7.63
C LEU A 122 15.18 1.76 7.59
N GLN A 123 14.45 2.35 6.65
CA GLN A 123 14.36 3.79 6.51
C GLN A 123 13.09 4.32 7.18
N ALA A 124 13.11 5.60 7.55
CA ALA A 124 11.98 6.27 8.16
C ALA A 124 11.83 7.71 7.65
N THR A 125 10.59 8.16 7.55
CA THR A 125 10.24 9.55 7.28
C THR A 125 9.05 9.95 8.14
N ARG A 126 9.02 11.20 8.58
CA ARG A 126 7.88 11.76 9.30
C ARG A 126 6.86 12.31 8.32
N TRP A 127 5.64 12.49 8.79
CA TRP A 127 4.70 13.32 8.05
C TRP A 127 5.20 14.75 8.01
N ARG A 128 4.94 15.45 6.90
CA ARG A 128 5.01 16.91 6.93
C ARG A 128 3.92 17.40 7.88
N ASP A 129 4.27 18.40 8.69
CA ASP A 129 3.27 19.19 9.39
C ASP A 129 2.42 19.89 8.31
N GLU A 130 1.10 19.77 8.44
CA GLU A 130 0.13 20.40 7.53
C GLU A 130 -0.04 21.88 7.88
#